data_AF-A0A0D9SFJ4-F1
#
_entry.id   AF-A0A0D9SFJ4-F1
#
_cell.length_a   1.000
_cell.length_b   1.000
_cell.length_c   1.000
_cell.angle_alpha   90.00
_cell.angle_beta   90.00
_cell.angle_gamma   90.00
#
_symmetry.space_group_name_H-M   'P 1'
#
loop_
_entity.id
_entity.type
_entity.pdbx_description
1 polymer ?
#
loop_
_entity_poly.entity_id
_entity_poly.type
_entity_poly.pdbx_seq_one_letter_code
_entity_poly.pdbx_strand_id
1 'polypeptide(L)'
;MITVVYGPDLVNISHLNLVAFQEEVAKEWTNEVFSLATNLLAQNMSRDAFLEKAYTKLKLQVTPEGRIPLKNIYRLFSADRKRVETALEACSLPSSRNDSIPQEDFTPEVYRVFLNNLCPRPEIDNIFSEFGAKSK
;
A
#
# COMPACT_ATOMS: atom_id res chain seq x y z
N MET A 1 -26.81 -1.84 14.37
CA MET A 1 -25.49 -2.44 14.67
C MET A 1 -24.98 -3.10 13.41
N ILE A 2 -23.69 -3.01 13.13
CA ILE A 2 -23.00 -3.65 12.00
C ILE A 2 -21.90 -4.52 12.59
N THR A 3 -21.77 -5.75 12.12
CA THR A 3 -20.65 -6.63 12.48
C THR A 3 -19.86 -6.95 11.22
N VAL A 4 -18.61 -6.48 11.17
CA VAL A 4 -17.67 -6.84 10.11
C VAL A 4 -16.91 -8.09 10.54
N VAL A 5 -17.05 -9.15 9.76
CA VAL A 5 -16.42 -10.45 9.97
C VAL A 5 -15.29 -10.60 8.95
N TYR A 6 -14.05 -10.79 9.41
CA TYR A 6 -12.89 -10.87 8.52
C TYR A 6 -11.82 -11.81 9.06
N GLY A 7 -11.02 -12.40 8.16
CA GLY A 7 -9.96 -13.33 8.50
C GLY A 7 -9.16 -13.77 7.26
N PRO A 8 -7.98 -14.40 7.44
CA PRO A 8 -7.22 -14.98 6.33
C PRO A 8 -7.88 -16.26 5.77
N ASP A 9 -8.75 -16.91 6.55
CA ASP A 9 -9.46 -18.13 6.20
C ASP A 9 -10.78 -18.25 6.99
N LEU A 10 -11.54 -19.32 6.74
CA LEU A 10 -12.86 -19.55 7.34
C LEU A 10 -12.82 -19.99 8.81
N VAL A 11 -11.63 -20.18 9.41
CA VAL A 11 -11.45 -20.61 10.80
C VAL A 11 -10.92 -19.47 11.65
N ASN A 12 -9.90 -18.76 11.16
CA ASN A 12 -9.22 -17.68 11.85
C ASN A 12 -9.97 -16.35 11.70
N ILE A 13 -11.18 -16.27 12.25
CA ILE A 13 -12.08 -15.14 12.06
C ILE A 13 -12.01 -14.15 13.23
N SER A 14 -12.00 -12.86 12.90
CA SER A 14 -12.12 -11.73 13.82
C SER A 14 -13.42 -10.97 13.57
N HIS A 15 -13.92 -10.31 14.62
CA HIS A 15 -15.18 -9.55 14.58
C HIS A 15 -14.91 -8.10 14.96
N LEU A 16 -15.40 -7.17 14.16
CA LEU A 16 -15.45 -5.74 14.48
C LEU A 16 -16.90 -5.30 14.57
N ASN A 17 -17.35 -4.94 15.77
CA ASN A 17 -18.72 -4.52 16.04
C ASN A 17 -18.81 -2.98 16.08
N LEU A 18 -19.63 -2.42 15.20
CA LEU A 18 -19.86 -0.99 15.07
C LEU A 18 -21.34 -0.68 15.33
N VAL A 19 -21.62 0.40 16.05
CA VAL A 19 -22.99 0.87 16.29
C VAL A 19 -23.18 2.18 15.55
N ALA A 20 -24.02 2.15 14.52
CA ALA A 20 -24.47 3.37 13.85
C ALA A 20 -25.58 4.02 14.67
N PHE A 21 -25.67 5.35 14.61
CA PHE A 21 -26.72 6.13 15.26
C PHE A 21 -28.09 5.98 14.56
N GLN A 22 -28.10 5.63 13.28
CA GLN A 22 -29.29 5.46 12.45
C GLN A 22 -29.27 4.06 11.80
N GLU A 23 -30.45 3.48 11.63
CA GLU A 23 -30.59 2.14 11.04
C GLU A 23 -30.24 2.14 9.55
N GLU A 24 -30.63 3.20 8.84
CA GLU A 24 -30.40 3.38 7.41
C GLU A 24 -28.90 3.41 7.09
N VAL A 25 -28.13 4.11 7.91
CA VAL A 25 -26.66 4.14 7.82
C VAL A 25 -26.07 2.75 8.04
N ALA A 26 -26.58 1.99 9.03
CA ALA A 26 -26.11 0.63 9.25
C ALA A 26 -26.37 -0.28 8.04
N LYS A 27 -27.53 -0.13 7.40
CA LYS A 27 -27.92 -0.89 6.22
C LYS A 27 -27.07 -0.55 5.01
N GLU A 28 -26.85 0.74 4.74
CA GLU A 28 -26.01 1.22 3.64
C GLU A 28 -24.57 0.69 3.77
N TRP A 29 -23.94 0.89 4.94
CA TRP A 29 -22.59 0.38 5.20
C TRP A 29 -22.50 -1.14 5.05
N THR A 30 -23.50 -1.89 5.50
CA THR A 30 -23.50 -3.36 5.36
C THR A 30 -23.49 -3.77 3.90
N ASN A 31 -24.34 -3.16 3.07
CA ASN A 31 -24.46 -3.49 1.65
C ASN A 31 -23.20 -3.08 0.87
N GLU A 32 -22.74 -1.84 1.05
CA GLU A 32 -21.64 -1.29 0.27
C GLU A 32 -20.29 -1.93 0.63
N VAL A 33 -20.03 -2.17 1.92
CA VAL A 33 -18.79 -2.87 2.33
C VAL A 33 -18.77 -4.30 1.80
N PHE A 34 -19.91 -5.01 1.84
CA PHE A 34 -19.99 -6.37 1.31
C PHE A 34 -19.80 -6.41 -0.20
N SER A 35 -20.41 -5.47 -0.93
CA SER A 35 -20.21 -5.28 -2.38
C SER A 35 -18.74 -5.09 -2.73
N LEU A 36 -18.03 -4.22 -2.00
CA LEU A 36 -16.59 -4.00 -2.20
C LEU A 36 -15.76 -5.24 -1.87
N ALA A 37 -16.06 -5.92 -0.76
CA ALA A 37 -15.31 -7.11 -0.32
C ALA A 37 -15.44 -8.30 -1.28
N THR A 38 -16.58 -8.40 -1.97
CA THR A 38 -16.90 -9.49 -2.91
C THR A 38 -16.71 -9.11 -4.38
N ASN A 39 -16.21 -7.91 -4.66
CA ASN A 39 -15.97 -7.44 -6.02
C ASN A 39 -14.87 -8.24 -6.72
N LEU A 40 -15.25 -8.97 -7.79
CA LEU A 40 -14.33 -9.82 -8.56
C LEU A 40 -13.21 -9.04 -9.25
N LEU A 41 -13.46 -7.80 -9.71
CA LEU A 41 -12.43 -6.96 -10.32
C LEU A 41 -11.42 -6.48 -9.27
N ALA A 42 -11.90 -6.15 -8.06
CA ALA A 42 -11.03 -5.79 -6.95
C ALA A 42 -10.17 -6.97 -6.46
N GLN A 43 -10.66 -8.21 -6.59
CA GLN A 43 -9.87 -9.41 -6.30
C GLN A 43 -8.80 -9.69 -7.37
N ASN A 44 -9.03 -9.31 -8.62
CA ASN A 44 -8.16 -9.55 -9.77
C ASN A 44 -7.44 -8.29 -10.27
N MET A 45 -7.12 -7.36 -9.36
CA MET A 45 -6.45 -6.11 -9.72
C MET A 45 -5.07 -6.32 -10.35
N SER A 46 -4.66 -5.36 -11.18
CA SER A 46 -3.31 -5.34 -11.76
C SER A 46 -2.23 -5.17 -10.70
N ARG A 47 -0.99 -5.49 -11.06
CA ARG A 47 0.18 -5.26 -10.18
C ARG A 47 0.28 -3.80 -9.74
N ASP A 48 0.05 -2.87 -10.65
CA ASP A 48 0.13 -1.43 -10.36
C ASP A 48 -0.93 -1.00 -9.35
N ALA A 49 -2.16 -1.50 -9.47
CA ALA A 49 -3.22 -1.22 -8.51
C ALA A 49 -2.91 -1.81 -7.11
N PHE A 50 -2.23 -2.97 -7.03
CA PHE A 50 -1.74 -3.47 -5.74
C PHE A 50 -0.61 -2.62 -5.15
N LEU A 51 0.29 -2.07 -5.97
CA LEU A 51 1.33 -1.14 -5.52
C LEU A 51 0.72 0.18 -5.04
N GLU A 52 -0.31 0.67 -5.71
CA GLU A 52 -1.08 1.84 -5.30
C GLU A 52 -1.83 1.58 -3.99
N LYS A 53 -2.47 0.42 -3.82
CA LYS A 53 -3.10 0.02 -2.55
C LYS A 53 -2.10 0.03 -1.39
N ALA A 54 -0.87 -0.43 -1.62
CA ALA A 54 0.22 -0.37 -0.64
C ALA A 54 0.61 1.07 -0.31
N TYR A 55 0.72 1.95 -1.31
CA TYR A 55 0.98 3.37 -1.13
C TYR A 55 -0.14 4.09 -0.34
N THR A 56 -1.40 3.89 -0.73
CA THR A 56 -2.57 4.47 -0.05
C THR A 56 -2.62 4.05 1.41
N LYS A 57 -2.27 2.80 1.74
CA LYS A 57 -2.16 2.34 3.13
C LYS A 57 -1.14 3.15 3.93
N LEU A 58 0.03 3.46 3.36
CA LEU A 58 1.04 4.28 4.03
C LEU A 58 0.53 5.71 4.28
N LYS A 59 -0.19 6.28 3.31
CA LYS A 59 -0.78 7.63 3.38
C LYS A 59 -1.94 7.74 4.38
N LEU A 60 -2.68 6.65 4.63
CA LEU A 60 -3.76 6.61 5.63
C LEU A 60 -3.24 6.31 7.04
N GLN A 61 -2.10 5.63 7.20
CA GLN A 61 -1.51 5.26 8.49
C GLN A 61 -0.52 6.32 8.99
N VAL A 62 -1.04 7.52 9.25
CA VAL A 62 -0.25 8.71 9.64
C VAL A 62 -0.25 8.98 11.15
N THR A 63 0.69 9.78 11.61
CA THR A 63 0.70 10.34 12.97
C THR A 63 -0.42 11.39 13.16
N PRO A 64 -0.73 11.82 14.39
CA PRO A 64 -1.67 12.92 14.63
C PRO A 64 -1.30 14.22 13.90
N GLU A 65 -0.01 14.44 13.65
CA GLU A 65 0.51 15.57 12.88
C GLU A 65 0.41 15.36 11.35
N GLY A 66 -0.22 14.27 10.91
CA GLY A 66 -0.44 13.98 9.49
C GLY A 66 0.79 13.46 8.74
N ARG A 67 1.83 12.99 9.44
CA ARG A 67 3.09 12.51 8.83
C ARG A 67 3.12 10.99 8.71
N ILE A 68 3.80 10.46 7.70
CA ILE A 68 3.96 9.01 7.47
C ILE A 68 5.09 8.48 8.35
N PRO A 69 4.84 7.58 9.32
CA PRO A 69 5.88 7.01 10.16
C PRO A 69 6.75 6.02 9.37
N LEU A 70 8.07 6.15 9.40
CA LEU A 70 8.97 5.24 8.66
C LEU A 70 8.89 3.79 9.15
N LYS A 71 8.60 3.56 10.44
CA LYS A 71 8.31 2.22 10.97
C LYS A 71 7.24 1.46 10.17
N ASN A 72 6.29 2.16 9.53
CA ASN A 72 5.26 1.53 8.71
C ASN A 72 5.81 1.10 7.34
N ILE A 73 6.70 1.90 6.73
CA ILE A 73 7.41 1.55 5.49
C ILE A 73 8.31 0.33 5.73
N TYR A 74 9.13 0.35 6.78
CA TYR A 74 9.98 -0.79 7.16
C TYR A 74 9.20 -2.05 7.50
N ARG A 75 7.97 -1.93 8.02
CA ARG A 75 7.09 -3.07 8.27
C ARG A 75 6.51 -3.63 6.98
N LEU A 76 6.16 -2.77 6.03
CA LEU A 76 5.59 -3.18 4.74
C LEU A 76 6.64 -3.88 3.86
N PHE A 77 7.88 -3.39 3.87
CA PHE A 77 9.01 -3.94 3.14
C PHE A 77 10.00 -4.64 4.08
N SER A 78 9.50 -5.59 4.88
CA SER A 78 10.25 -6.22 5.98
C SER A 78 11.34 -7.20 5.53
N ALA A 79 11.37 -7.56 4.24
CA ALA A 79 12.31 -8.55 3.69
C ALA A 79 13.77 -8.11 3.78
N ASP A 80 14.06 -6.83 3.54
CA ASP A 80 15.43 -6.29 3.60
C ASP A 80 15.41 -4.82 4.06
N ARG A 81 15.72 -4.62 5.35
CA ARG A 81 15.73 -3.28 5.95
C ARG A 81 16.80 -2.38 5.36
N LYS A 82 17.98 -2.90 5.05
CA LYS A 82 19.08 -2.08 4.52
C LYS A 82 18.71 -1.54 3.15
N ARG A 83 18.08 -2.36 2.30
CA ARG A 83 17.59 -1.88 0.99
C ARG A 83 16.53 -0.79 1.12
N VAL A 84 15.64 -0.88 2.11
CA VAL A 84 14.66 0.18 2.37
C VAL A 84 15.35 1.48 2.75
N GLU A 85 16.35 1.42 3.64
CA GLU A 85 17.15 2.58 4.05
C GLU A 85 17.83 3.24 2.84
N THR A 86 18.57 2.45 2.04
CA THR A 86 19.25 2.94 0.83
C THR A 86 18.27 3.51 -0.21
N ALA A 87 17.10 2.89 -0.39
CA ALA A 87 16.11 3.37 -1.34
C ALA A 87 15.45 4.69 -0.89
N LEU A 88 15.25 4.90 0.42
CA LEU A 88 14.77 6.17 0.97
C LEU A 88 15.81 7.27 0.79
N GLU A 89 17.08 6.99 1.08
CA GLU A 89 18.19 7.92 0.89
C GLU A 89 18.35 8.33 -0.57
N ALA A 90 18.22 7.38 -1.50
CA ALA A 90 18.23 7.65 -2.94
C ALA A 90 17.09 8.58 -3.40
N CYS A 91 16.00 8.65 -2.64
CA CYS A 91 14.89 9.57 -2.88
C CYS A 91 15.03 10.89 -2.10
N SER A 92 16.16 11.13 -1.44
CA SER A 92 16.37 12.28 -0.53
C SER A 92 15.33 12.35 0.60
N LEU A 93 14.83 11.19 1.04
CA LEU A 93 13.89 11.08 2.15
C LEU A 93 14.61 10.70 3.45
N PRO A 94 14.04 11.03 4.63
CA PRO A 94 14.54 10.50 5.90
C PRO A 94 14.58 8.96 5.86
N SER A 95 15.60 8.37 6.49
CA SER A 95 15.84 6.92 6.49
C SER A 95 15.81 6.27 7.88
N SER A 96 15.96 7.06 8.95
CA SER A 96 15.92 6.55 10.33
C SER A 96 14.54 6.01 10.70
N ARG A 97 14.48 4.79 11.24
CA ARG A 97 13.22 4.09 11.55
C ARG A 97 12.23 4.88 12.42
N ASN A 98 12.73 5.76 13.29
CA ASN A 98 11.92 6.55 14.21
C ASN A 98 11.42 7.87 13.60
N ASP A 99 11.87 8.21 12.40
CA ASP A 99 11.48 9.46 11.74
C ASP A 99 10.13 9.30 11.03
N SER A 100 9.67 10.41 10.46
CA SER A 100 8.44 10.49 9.69
C SER A 100 8.57 11.44 8.50
N ILE A 101 7.83 11.15 7.43
CA ILE A 101 7.86 11.90 6.18
C ILE A 101 6.58 12.75 6.08
N PRO A 102 6.64 14.04 5.70
CA PRO A 102 5.45 14.79 5.31
C PRO A 102 4.71 14.08 4.19
N GLN A 103 3.39 14.12 4.22
CA GLN A 103 2.58 13.46 3.21
C GLN A 103 2.75 14.05 1.80
N GLU A 104 3.09 15.33 1.71
CA GLU A 104 3.37 16.07 0.48
C GLU A 104 4.70 15.67 -0.16
N ASP A 105 5.70 15.29 0.64
CA ASP A 105 7.01 14.85 0.16
C ASP A 105 7.01 13.42 -0.38
N PHE A 106 6.01 12.62 0.01
CA PHE A 106 5.87 11.23 -0.43
C PHE A 106 4.81 11.10 -1.53
N THR A 107 5.05 11.73 -2.68
CA THR A 107 4.13 11.69 -3.84
C THR A 107 4.13 10.32 -4.55
N PRO A 108 3.15 10.03 -5.43
CA PRO A 108 3.16 8.80 -6.23
C PRO A 108 4.43 8.64 -7.08
N GLU A 109 4.98 9.73 -7.61
CA GLU A 109 6.22 9.74 -8.40
C GLU A 109 7.42 9.37 -7.54
N VAL A 110 7.53 9.98 -6.35
CA VAL A 110 8.58 9.64 -5.38
C VAL A 110 8.45 8.18 -4.94
N TYR A 111 7.23 7.69 -4.72
CA TYR A 111 6.99 6.28 -4.39
C TYR A 111 7.43 5.33 -5.50
N ARG A 112 7.20 5.67 -6.78
CA ARG A 112 7.71 4.87 -7.92
C ARG A 112 9.23 4.84 -7.96
N VAL A 113 9.89 5.98 -7.76
CA VAL A 113 11.36 6.06 -7.69
C VAL A 113 11.88 5.22 -6.51
N PHE A 114 11.25 5.31 -5.35
CA PHE A 114 11.55 4.48 -4.19
C PHE A 114 11.44 2.98 -4.52
N LEU A 115 10.36 2.54 -5.17
CA LEU A 115 10.18 1.14 -5.56
C LEU A 115 11.25 0.66 -6.57
N ASN A 116 11.62 1.50 -7.55
CA ASN A 116 12.65 1.17 -8.53
C ASN A 116 14.04 1.01 -7.89
N ASN A 117 14.35 1.85 -6.88
CA ASN A 117 15.59 1.71 -6.10
C ASN A 117 15.54 0.50 -5.15
N LEU A 118 14.39 0.23 -4.54
CA LEU A 118 14.19 -0.89 -3.60
C LEU A 118 14.26 -2.25 -4.32
N CYS A 119 13.68 -2.34 -5.51
CA CYS A 119 13.57 -3.56 -6.29
C CYS A 119 13.88 -3.27 -7.77
N PRO A 120 15.17 -3.16 -8.14
CA PRO A 120 15.58 -3.00 -9.53
C PRO A 120 15.10 -4.17 -10.39
N ARG A 121 14.73 -3.89 -11.64
CA ARG A 121 14.13 -4.86 -12.57
C ARG A 121 14.95 -5.01 -13.86
N PRO A 122 16.20 -5.51 -13.80
CA PRO A 122 17.07 -5.63 -14.98
C PRO A 122 16.51 -6.54 -16.07
N GLU A 123 15.61 -7.46 -15.72
CA GLU A 123 14.91 -8.28 -16.71
C GLU A 123 14.02 -7.47 -17.65
N ILE A 124 13.53 -6.30 -17.23
CA ILE A 124 12.77 -5.40 -18.09
C ILE A 124 13.69 -4.84 -19.18
N ASP A 125 14.90 -4.43 -18.83
CA ASP A 125 15.91 -3.95 -19.79
C ASP A 125 16.27 -5.02 -20.82
N ASN A 126 16.36 -6.28 -20.39
CA ASN A 126 16.58 -7.41 -21.29
C ASN A 126 15.41 -7.60 -22.27
N ILE A 127 14.17 -7.49 -21.81
CA ILE A 127 12.98 -7.56 -22.68
C ILE A 127 13.01 -6.43 -23.72
N PHE A 128 13.35 -5.19 -23.31
CA PHE A 128 13.52 -4.08 -24.25
C PHE A 128 14.67 -4.30 -25.23
N SER A 129 15.74 -4.98 -24.82
CA SER A 129 16.86 -5.32 -25.71
C SER A 129 16.48 -6.41 -26.72
N GLU A 130 15.65 -7.38 -26.31
CA GLU A 130 15.23 -8.51 -27.13
C GLU A 130 14.11 -8.13 -28.12
N PHE A 131 13.11 -7.40 -27.64
CA PHE A 131 11.88 -7.08 -28.38
C PHE A 131 11.74 -5.59 -28.76
N GLY A 132 12.56 -4.71 -28.19
CA GLY A 132 12.57 -3.29 -28.53
C GLY A 132 13.45 -2.97 -29.73
N ALA A 133 13.71 -1.68 -29.95
CA ALA A 133 14.54 -1.20 -31.04
C ALA A 133 15.98 -1.66 -30.83
N LYS A 134 16.37 -2.79 -31.44
CA LYS A 134 17.77 -3.05 -31.79
C LYS A 134 18.29 -1.77 -32.44
N SER A 135 19.29 -1.16 -31.80
CA SER A 135 20.00 0.05 -32.23
C SER A 135 19.81 0.39 -33.72
N LYS A 136 19.12 1.49 -34.00
CA LYS A 136 19.50 2.32 -35.14
C LYS A 136 20.61 3.26 -34.68
#